data_AF-A0A9E5RBE0-F1
#
_entry.id   AF-A0A9E5RBE0-F1
#
_cell.length_a   1.000
_cell.length_b   1.000
_cell.length_c   1.000
_cell.angle_alpha   90.00
_cell.angle_beta   90.00
_cell.angle_gamma   90.00
#
_symmetry.space_group_name_H-M   'P 1'
#
loop_
_entity.id
_entity.type
_entity.pdbx_description
1 polymer ?
#
loop_
_entity_poly.entity_id
_entity_poly.type
_entity_poly.pdbx_seq_one_letter_code
_entity_poly.pdbx_strand_id
1 'polypeptide(L)'
;MRGGTRHNVIPGECDLVINVRVQYHHEAERVERALNALADAPATLPGAERLLTGEFMRPPMENDATMQRTFAKLVRVSGQHFGQSFRGGGSDANFTAALGIPTLDGLGAAGEGAHTRHEQVYVPSLPRRAALLAALLTRWDDLP
;
A
#
# COMPACT_ATOMS: atom_id res chain seq x y z
N MET A 1 -14.57 -4.24 -15.19
CA MET A 1 -15.02 -5.43 -15.95
C MET A 1 -15.44 -4.98 -17.34
N ARG A 2 -15.11 -5.75 -18.37
CA ARG A 2 -15.52 -5.53 -19.76
C ARG A 2 -15.90 -6.88 -20.35
N GLY A 3 -16.98 -6.97 -21.10
CA GLY A 3 -17.39 -8.21 -21.75
C GLY A 3 -18.63 -8.02 -22.62
N GLY A 4 -18.68 -8.73 -23.73
CA GLY A 4 -19.76 -8.64 -24.71
C GLY A 4 -19.71 -7.40 -25.61
N THR A 5 -20.34 -7.52 -26.78
CA THR A 5 -20.37 -6.45 -27.80
C THR A 5 -21.80 -6.00 -28.15
N ARG A 6 -22.79 -6.89 -28.02
CA ARG A 6 -24.21 -6.63 -28.29
C ARG A 6 -25.09 -7.28 -27.23
N HIS A 7 -26.25 -6.67 -26.96
CA HIS A 7 -27.17 -7.10 -25.90
C HIS A 7 -27.88 -8.44 -26.20
N ASN A 8 -27.92 -8.88 -27.46
CA ASN A 8 -28.59 -10.09 -27.92
C ASN A 8 -27.63 -11.18 -28.42
N VAL A 9 -26.34 -11.09 -28.07
CA VAL A 9 -25.30 -12.05 -28.45
C VAL A 9 -24.63 -12.57 -27.19
N ILE A 10 -24.45 -13.89 -27.07
CA ILE A 10 -23.69 -14.51 -25.98
C ILE A 10 -22.23 -14.04 -26.09
N PRO A 11 -21.65 -13.38 -25.07
CA PRO A 11 -20.25 -12.94 -25.12
C PRO A 11 -19.27 -14.11 -25.24
N GLY A 12 -18.26 -13.96 -26.10
CA GLY A 12 -17.17 -14.94 -26.23
C GLY A 12 -16.00 -14.72 -25.26
N GLU A 13 -15.88 -13.52 -24.68
CA GLU A 13 -14.80 -13.15 -23.78
C GLU A 13 -15.26 -12.11 -22.73
N CYS A 14 -14.53 -12.06 -21.61
CA CYS A 14 -14.72 -11.06 -20.57
C CYS A 14 -13.41 -10.84 -19.80
N ASP A 15 -13.08 -9.58 -19.53
CA ASP A 15 -11.95 -9.16 -18.73
C ASP A 15 -12.39 -8.55 -17.40
N LEU A 16 -11.70 -8.92 -16.33
CA LEU A 16 -11.86 -8.34 -14.99
C LEU A 16 -10.49 -7.92 -14.45
N VAL A 17 -10.41 -6.68 -13.99
CA VAL A 17 -9.26 -6.20 -13.23
C VAL A 17 -9.62 -6.24 -11.76
N ILE A 18 -8.82 -6.93 -10.96
CA ILE A 18 -8.93 -6.98 -9.50
C ILE A 18 -7.80 -6.17 -8.87
N ASN A 19 -8.13 -5.38 -7.85
CA ASN A 19 -7.15 -4.66 -7.03
C ASN A 19 -7.30 -5.16 -5.59
N VAL A 20 -6.36 -5.96 -5.13
CA VAL A 20 -6.36 -6.48 -3.76
C VAL A 20 -5.30 -5.77 -2.95
N ARG A 21 -5.64 -5.49 -1.69
CA ARG A 21 -4.77 -4.86 -0.71
C ARG A 21 -4.87 -5.65 0.58
N VAL A 22 -3.73 -5.96 1.16
CA VAL A 22 -3.65 -6.71 2.42
C VAL A 22 -2.79 -5.96 3.41
N GLN A 23 -2.99 -6.24 4.69
CA GLN A 23 -2.19 -5.66 5.78
C GLN A 23 -1.00 -6.53 6.17
N TYR A 24 -1.05 -7.83 5.85
CA TYR A 24 -0.08 -8.82 6.29
C TYR A 24 0.40 -9.69 5.13
N HIS A 25 1.66 -10.11 5.17
CA HIS A 25 2.26 -10.96 4.12
C HIS A 25 1.50 -12.28 3.98
N HIS A 26 1.15 -12.93 5.08
CA HIS A 26 0.39 -14.19 5.04
C HIS A 26 -0.98 -14.05 4.36
N GLU A 27 -1.58 -12.86 4.38
CA GLU A 27 -2.83 -12.58 3.68
C GLU A 27 -2.62 -12.40 2.18
N ALA A 28 -1.49 -11.83 1.74
CA ALA A 28 -1.15 -11.79 0.31
C ALA A 28 -1.06 -13.22 -0.23
N GLU A 29 -0.30 -14.08 0.45
CA GLU A 29 -0.15 -15.48 0.05
C GLU A 29 -1.48 -16.23 0.05
N ARG A 30 -2.34 -16.00 1.05
CA ARG A 30 -3.67 -16.62 1.14
C ARG A 30 -4.54 -16.21 -0.06
N VAL A 31 -4.51 -14.94 -0.43
CA VAL A 31 -5.25 -14.43 -1.58
C VAL A 31 -4.69 -14.97 -2.89
N GLU A 32 -3.36 -14.96 -3.07
CA GLU A 32 -2.73 -15.50 -4.28
C GLU A 32 -3.06 -16.98 -4.47
N ARG A 33 -2.97 -17.79 -3.40
CA ARG A 33 -3.39 -19.19 -3.45
C ARG A 33 -4.85 -19.35 -3.86
N ALA A 34 -5.75 -18.52 -3.31
CA ALA A 34 -7.17 -18.57 -3.64
C ALA A 34 -7.45 -18.16 -5.09
N LEU A 35 -6.77 -17.14 -5.61
CA LEU A 35 -6.93 -16.68 -6.99
C LEU A 35 -6.39 -17.70 -8.00
N ASN A 36 -5.22 -18.29 -7.73
CA ASN A 36 -4.68 -19.36 -8.56
C ASN A 36 -5.60 -20.59 -8.56
N ALA A 37 -6.08 -21.03 -7.39
CA ALA A 37 -7.04 -22.12 -7.30
C ALA A 37 -8.35 -21.83 -8.07
N LEU A 38 -8.80 -20.57 -8.05
CA LEU A 38 -9.94 -20.14 -8.86
C LEU A 38 -9.64 -20.18 -10.35
N ALA A 39 -8.44 -19.84 -10.81
CA ALA A 39 -8.06 -19.93 -12.22
C ALA A 39 -7.98 -21.40 -12.68
N ASP A 40 -7.37 -22.25 -11.86
CA ASP A 40 -7.05 -23.66 -12.17
C ASP A 40 -8.23 -24.62 -12.08
N ALA A 41 -9.31 -24.24 -11.39
CA ALA A 41 -10.49 -25.10 -11.29
C ALA A 41 -11.11 -25.37 -12.69
N PRO A 42 -12.05 -26.32 -12.82
CA PRO A 42 -12.85 -26.44 -14.03
C PRO A 42 -13.72 -25.19 -14.24
N ALA A 43 -13.78 -24.68 -15.46
CA ALA A 43 -14.72 -23.62 -15.80
C ALA A 43 -16.16 -24.13 -15.68
N THR A 44 -17.06 -23.28 -15.18
CA THR A 44 -18.49 -23.64 -15.05
C THR A 44 -19.17 -23.83 -16.40
N LEU A 45 -18.71 -23.11 -17.43
CA LEU A 45 -19.17 -23.25 -18.80
C LEU A 45 -18.24 -24.22 -19.56
N PRO A 46 -18.75 -25.30 -20.17
CA PRO A 46 -17.94 -26.19 -21.00
C PRO A 46 -17.23 -25.44 -22.14
N GLY A 47 -15.93 -25.68 -22.29
CA GLY A 47 -15.09 -25.05 -23.31
C GLY A 47 -14.63 -23.61 -22.99
N ALA A 48 -15.02 -23.06 -21.83
CA ALA A 48 -14.47 -21.78 -21.38
C ALA A 48 -13.09 -21.95 -20.75
N GLU A 49 -12.20 -21.00 -21.02
CA GLU A 49 -10.87 -20.91 -20.45
C GLU A 49 -10.78 -19.72 -19.48
N ARG A 50 -9.85 -19.80 -18.54
CA ARG A 50 -9.56 -18.72 -17.59
C ARG A 50 -8.07 -18.45 -17.59
N LEU A 51 -7.73 -17.17 -17.65
CA LEU A 51 -6.36 -16.69 -17.57
C LEU A 51 -6.28 -15.68 -16.42
N LEU A 52 -5.45 -15.98 -15.43
CA LEU A 52 -5.09 -15.04 -14.37
C LEU A 52 -3.67 -14.52 -14.63
N THR A 53 -3.51 -13.20 -14.61
CA THR A 53 -2.22 -12.54 -14.72
C THR A 53 -2.07 -11.47 -13.65
N GLY A 54 -0.82 -11.11 -13.35
CA GLY A 54 -0.48 -10.12 -12.33
C GLY A 54 -0.06 -10.74 -11.01
N GLU A 55 0.41 -9.89 -10.11
CA GLU A 55 0.98 -10.26 -8.80
C GLU A 55 0.82 -9.11 -7.81
N PHE A 56 1.10 -9.37 -6.53
CA PHE A 56 1.21 -8.30 -5.52
C PHE A 56 2.48 -7.47 -5.74
N MET A 57 2.34 -6.36 -6.49
CA MET A 57 3.48 -5.50 -6.82
C MET A 57 4.03 -4.68 -5.64
N ARG A 58 3.24 -4.47 -4.57
CA ARG A 58 3.70 -3.76 -3.36
C ARG A 58 3.42 -4.62 -2.12
N PRO A 59 4.45 -5.04 -1.39
CA PRO A 59 4.27 -5.82 -0.17
C PRO A 59 3.62 -4.98 0.93
N PRO A 60 2.92 -5.62 1.88
CA PRO A 60 2.32 -4.90 3.01
C PRO A 60 3.40 -4.33 3.94
N MET A 61 3.13 -3.13 4.46
CA MET A 61 3.94 -2.50 5.51
C MET A 61 3.28 -2.76 6.86
N GLU A 62 3.64 -3.88 7.48
CA GLU A 62 3.05 -4.34 8.74
C GLU A 62 3.41 -3.44 9.92
N ASN A 63 2.48 -3.28 10.87
CA ASN A 63 2.76 -2.59 12.14
C ASN A 63 3.41 -3.54 13.16
N ASP A 64 4.55 -4.12 12.75
CA ASP A 64 5.30 -5.09 13.52
C ASP A 64 6.15 -4.44 14.64
N ALA A 65 6.94 -5.25 15.35
CA ALA A 65 7.79 -4.76 16.42
C ALA A 65 8.88 -3.79 15.92
N THR A 66 9.36 -3.94 14.69
CA THR A 66 10.33 -3.02 14.09
C THR A 66 9.68 -1.67 13.83
N MET A 67 8.52 -1.64 13.18
CA MET A 67 7.72 -0.43 12.97
C MET A 67 7.43 0.31 14.28
N GLN A 68 7.00 -0.42 15.30
CA GLN A 68 6.69 0.14 16.62
C GLN A 68 7.92 0.79 17.26
N ARG A 69 9.09 0.13 17.21
CA ARG A 69 10.35 0.71 17.70
C ARG A 69 10.78 1.94 16.89
N THR A 70 10.72 1.87 15.57
CA THR A 70 11.06 2.98 14.67
C THR A 70 10.15 4.19 14.93
N PHE A 71 8.85 3.98 15.12
CA PHE A 71 7.89 5.03 15.45
C PHE A 71 8.14 5.63 16.85
N ALA A 72 8.44 4.80 17.86
CA ALA A 72 8.79 5.29 19.19
C ALA A 72 10.06 6.16 19.14
N LYS A 73 11.05 5.76 18.34
CA LYS A 73 12.28 6.55 18.11
C LYS A 73 11.98 7.88 17.42
N LEU A 74 11.11 7.91 16.41
CA LEU A 74 10.63 9.16 15.79
C LEU A 74 10.05 10.14 16.82
N VAL A 75 9.18 9.68 17.71
CA VAL A 75 8.58 10.52 18.75
C VAL A 75 9.66 11.11 19.67
N ARG A 76 10.62 10.28 20.09
CA ARG A 76 11.73 10.71 20.97
C ARG A 76 12.68 11.70 20.28
N VAL A 77 13.08 11.41 19.03
CA VAL A 77 13.97 12.27 18.24
C VAL A 77 13.30 13.60 17.92
N SER A 78 12.01 13.60 17.57
CA SER A 78 11.30 14.81 17.17
C SER A 78 10.86 15.69 18.35
N GLY A 79 10.64 15.10 19.53
CA GLY A 79 9.99 15.75 20.66
C GLY A 79 8.51 16.09 20.39
N GLN A 80 7.89 15.47 19.38
CA GLN A 80 6.53 15.74 18.95
C GLN A 80 5.64 14.51 19.12
N HIS A 81 4.36 14.75 19.40
CA HIS A 81 3.34 13.72 19.38
C HIS A 81 2.82 13.48 17.96
N PHE A 82 2.77 12.22 17.57
CA PHE A 82 2.20 11.76 16.30
C PHE A 82 1.14 10.70 16.57
N GLY A 83 0.07 10.72 15.77
CA GLY A 83 -0.82 9.57 15.64
C GLY A 83 -0.29 8.62 14.57
N GLN A 84 -0.55 7.32 14.74
CA GLN A 84 -0.41 6.36 13.65
C GLN A 84 -1.70 6.36 12.83
N SER A 85 -1.56 6.33 11.51
CA SER A 85 -2.70 6.19 10.61
C SER A 85 -2.44 5.08 9.62
N PHE A 86 -3.41 4.20 9.44
CA PHE A 86 -3.39 3.25 8.33
C PHE A 86 -3.71 3.98 7.02
N ARG A 87 -2.93 3.69 5.97
CA ARG A 87 -3.21 4.15 4.62
C ARG A 87 -3.36 2.92 3.75
N GLY A 88 -4.47 2.83 3.02
CA GLY A 88 -4.65 1.72 2.08
C GLY A 88 -3.77 1.83 0.84
N GLY A 89 -3.11 2.97 0.59
CA GLY A 89 -2.21 3.16 -0.55
C GLY A 89 -0.87 2.44 -0.39
N GLY A 90 0.01 2.60 -1.37
CA GLY A 90 1.40 2.15 -1.28
C GLY A 90 2.37 3.28 -1.61
N SER A 91 3.56 3.20 -1.06
CA SER A 91 4.71 4.07 -1.32
C SER A 91 5.97 3.19 -1.47
N ASP A 92 7.13 3.80 -1.69
CA ASP A 92 8.38 3.05 -1.77
C ASP A 92 8.81 2.51 -0.39
N ALA A 93 8.24 3.04 0.69
CA ALA A 93 8.43 2.53 2.04
C ALA A 93 7.95 1.08 2.19
N ASN A 94 6.97 0.63 1.40
CA ASN A 94 6.51 -0.76 1.39
C ASN A 94 7.66 -1.72 1.11
N PHE A 95 8.54 -1.39 0.17
CA PHE A 95 9.65 -2.27 -0.22
C PHE A 95 10.72 -2.32 0.87
N THR A 96 11.15 -1.18 1.39
CA THR A 96 12.18 -1.14 2.43
C THR A 96 11.69 -1.77 3.73
N ALA A 97 10.41 -1.56 4.09
CA ALA A 97 9.79 -2.22 5.23
C ALA A 97 9.76 -3.75 5.06
N ALA A 98 9.40 -4.26 3.88
CA ALA A 98 9.40 -5.69 3.60
C ALA A 98 10.80 -6.32 3.65
N LEU A 99 11.86 -5.54 3.41
CA LEU A 99 13.26 -5.96 3.62
C LEU A 99 13.70 -5.95 5.09
N GLY A 100 12.79 -5.62 6.03
CA GLY A 100 13.09 -5.51 7.45
C GLY A 100 13.84 -4.23 7.84
N ILE A 101 13.94 -3.27 6.92
CA ILE A 101 14.64 -2.00 7.18
C ILE A 101 13.71 -1.09 7.99
N PRO A 102 14.16 -0.53 9.13
CA PRO A 102 13.43 0.49 9.88
C PRO A 102 12.98 1.65 8.98
N THR A 103 11.70 1.71 8.67
CA THR A 103 11.15 2.63 7.68
C THR A 103 9.97 3.40 8.26
N LEU A 104 9.91 4.71 8.03
CA LEU A 104 8.77 5.56 8.36
C LEU A 104 8.18 6.12 7.07
N ASP A 105 6.86 6.14 6.96
CA ASP A 105 6.13 6.74 5.85
C ASP A 105 5.17 7.83 6.35
N GLY A 106 4.67 8.67 5.46
CA GLY A 106 3.72 9.75 5.79
C GLY A 106 4.37 10.98 6.44
N LEU A 107 5.69 11.14 6.28
CA LEU A 107 6.43 12.29 6.81
C LEU A 107 6.34 13.55 5.93
N GLY A 108 5.69 13.45 4.76
CA GLY A 108 5.50 14.54 3.81
C GLY A 108 4.56 15.66 4.27
N ALA A 109 4.31 16.62 3.37
CA ALA A 109 3.47 17.79 3.65
C ALA A 109 2.04 17.41 4.08
N ALA A 110 1.43 18.22 4.95
CA ALA A 110 0.01 18.06 5.24
C ALA A 110 -0.82 18.66 4.10
N GLY A 111 -1.93 18.01 3.75
CA GLY A 111 -2.72 18.38 2.60
C GLY A 111 -3.93 17.47 2.42
N GLU A 112 -4.66 17.69 1.33
CA GLU A 112 -5.89 16.97 1.00
C GLU A 112 -6.02 16.75 -0.50
N GLY A 113 -6.93 15.86 -0.90
CA GLY A 113 -7.30 15.66 -2.30
C GLY A 113 -6.22 14.97 -3.14
N ALA A 114 -5.35 14.14 -2.53
CA ALA A 114 -4.33 13.39 -3.26
C ALA A 114 -4.91 12.66 -4.48
N HIS A 115 -4.27 12.81 -5.63
CA HIS A 115 -4.70 12.26 -6.92
C HIS A 115 -6.00 12.86 -7.48
N THR A 116 -6.33 14.09 -7.10
CA THR A 116 -7.49 14.81 -7.64
C THR A 116 -7.09 16.19 -8.18
N ARG A 117 -7.99 16.85 -8.92
CA ARG A 117 -7.77 18.23 -9.38
C ARG A 117 -7.73 19.25 -8.23
N HIS A 118 -8.17 18.86 -7.04
CA HIS A 118 -8.17 19.71 -5.83
C HIS A 118 -7.08 19.27 -4.85
N GLU A 119 -6.04 18.58 -5.33
CA GLU A 119 -4.87 18.28 -4.54
C GLU A 119 -4.23 19.57 -4.03
N GLN A 120 -4.08 19.65 -2.71
CA GLN A 120 -3.61 20.85 -2.03
C GLN A 120 -2.68 20.51 -0.88
N VAL A 121 -1.76 21.44 -0.60
CA VAL A 121 -0.86 21.39 0.54
C VAL A 121 -1.15 22.57 1.47
N TYR A 122 -1.20 22.28 2.76
CA TYR A 122 -1.30 23.30 3.79
C TYR A 122 0.06 23.96 3.99
N VAL A 123 0.27 25.12 3.36
CA VAL A 123 1.55 25.87 3.40
C VAL A 123 2.08 26.09 4.83
N PRO A 124 1.24 26.44 5.84
CA PRO A 124 1.72 26.59 7.22
C PRO A 124 2.30 25.31 7.84
N SER A 125 2.03 24.13 7.26
CA SER A 125 2.60 22.86 7.71
C SER A 125 4.06 22.65 7.27
N LEU A 126 4.50 23.33 6.20
CA LEU A 126 5.80 23.09 5.59
C LEU A 126 6.99 23.35 6.53
N PRO A 127 7.04 24.46 7.29
CA PRO A 127 8.16 24.70 8.22
C PRO A 127 8.25 23.61 9.29
N ARG A 128 7.11 23.15 9.81
CA ARG A 128 7.07 22.07 10.81
C ARG A 128 7.57 20.74 10.23
N ARG A 129 7.24 20.43 8.98
CA ARG A 129 7.71 19.22 8.28
C ARG A 129 9.20 19.30 7.94
N ALA A 130 9.69 20.46 7.52
CA ALA A 130 11.12 20.68 7.30
C ALA A 130 11.93 20.51 8.59
N ALA A 131 11.45 21.11 9.70
CA ALA A 131 12.08 20.95 11.00
C ALA A 131 12.08 19.50 11.50
N LEU A 132 10.98 18.76 11.26
CA LEU A 132 10.90 17.33 11.55
C LEU A 132 11.96 16.54 10.77
N LEU A 133 12.04 16.74 9.45
CA LEU A 133 13.00 16.03 8.61
C LEU A 133 14.44 16.35 9.01
N ALA A 134 14.75 17.63 9.28
CA ALA A 134 16.06 18.04 9.77
C ALA A 134 16.41 17.35 11.08
N ALA A 135 15.49 17.34 12.06
CA ALA A 135 15.68 16.66 13.33
C ALA A 135 15.96 15.16 13.16
N LEU A 136 15.28 14.48 12.22
CA LEU A 136 15.53 13.08 11.94
C LEU A 136 16.91 12.89 11.32
N LEU A 137 17.25 13.65 10.28
CA LEU A 137 18.54 13.48 9.60
C LEU A 137 19.74 13.77 10.50
N THR A 138 19.63 14.70 11.45
CA THR A 138 20.78 15.12 12.27
C THR A 138 20.85 14.45 13.65
N ARG A 139 19.75 13.85 14.14
CA ARG A 139 19.68 13.31 15.51
C ARG A 139 19.20 11.87 15.59
N TRP A 140 19.05 11.18 14.46
CA TRP A 140 18.60 9.78 14.48
C TRP A 140 19.54 8.89 15.27
N ASP A 141 20.85 9.11 15.14
CA ASP A 141 21.87 8.27 15.78
C ASP A 141 22.20 8.72 17.22
N ASP A 142 21.70 9.87 17.67
CA ASP A 142 21.87 10.37 19.04
C ASP A 142 21.14 9.49 20.07
N LEU A 143 20.20 8.65 19.61
CA LEU A 143 19.38 7.80 20.44
C LEU A 143 19.56 6.34 20.03
N PRO A 144 19.74 5.41 20.99
CA PRO A 144 19.82 3.98 20.70
C PRO A 144 18.54 3.46 20.04
#